data_AF-A0A9K3KPS1-F1
#
_entry.id   AF-A0A9K3KPS1-F1
#
_cell.length_a   1.000
_cell.length_b   1.000
_cell.length_c   1.000
_cell.angle_alpha   90.00
_cell.angle_beta   90.00
_cell.angle_gamma   90.00
#
_symmetry.space_group_name_H-M   'P 1'
#
loop_
_entity.id
_entity.type
_entity.pdbx_description
1 polymer ?
#
loop_
_entity_poly.entity_id
_entity_poly.type
_entity_poly.pdbx_seq_one_letter_code
_entity_poly.pdbx_strand_id
1 'polypeptide(L)'
;MYGGGFHRVPADWRFPRCGVQDLWRQWWIGDTVRQVPPLRSLEHVDVKHLDNLPLADDEMHGRTEGYGARRRLSKKTLCDMRFLMNWMTERVEAAGHRENNTTISAVERMFLSIAHLFADGARDSQKRWTSIVHTVRRAVVVEQANGIVLVAD
;
A
#
# COMPACT_ATOMS: atom_id res chain seq x y z
N MET A 1 17.63 13.06 -11.21
CA MET A 1 17.33 14.36 -10.58
C MET A 1 16.26 15.05 -11.41
N TYR A 2 15.20 15.54 -10.80
CA TYR A 2 14.20 16.37 -11.47
C TYR A 2 13.70 17.44 -10.50
N GLY A 3 13.24 18.60 -11.01
CA GLY A 3 12.76 19.69 -10.16
C GLY A 3 13.78 20.25 -9.15
N GLY A 4 15.09 20.05 -9.38
CA GLY A 4 16.16 20.54 -8.49
C GLY A 4 16.41 19.71 -7.23
N GLY A 5 15.76 18.54 -7.07
CA GLY A 5 15.87 17.68 -5.89
C GLY A 5 16.37 16.26 -6.17
N PHE A 6 16.95 15.63 -5.14
CA PHE A 6 17.11 14.18 -5.09
C PHE A 6 15.76 13.56 -4.76
N HIS A 7 15.28 12.68 -5.64
CA HIS A 7 14.04 11.94 -5.45
C HIS A 7 14.37 10.46 -5.37
N ARG A 8 13.76 9.74 -4.41
CA ARG A 8 13.92 8.28 -4.26
C ARG A 8 13.19 7.47 -5.32
N VAL A 9 12.37 8.11 -6.14
CA VAL A 9 11.59 7.47 -7.20
C VAL A 9 11.79 8.20 -8.54
N PRO A 10 11.60 7.53 -9.68
CA PRO A 10 11.57 8.18 -11.00
C PRO A 10 10.51 9.29 -11.12
N ALA A 11 10.70 10.24 -12.03
CA ALA A 11 9.81 11.40 -12.21
C ALA A 11 8.40 11.03 -12.69
N ASP A 12 8.30 9.94 -13.45
CA ASP A 12 7.08 9.36 -13.98
C ASP A 12 6.48 8.28 -13.08
N TRP A 13 7.12 7.98 -11.94
CA TRP A 13 6.63 7.01 -10.99
C TRP A 13 5.21 7.35 -10.53
N ARG A 14 4.43 6.33 -10.20
CA ARG A 14 3.06 6.44 -9.66
C ARG A 14 2.90 5.37 -8.58
N PHE A 15 1.97 5.60 -7.66
CA PHE A 15 1.61 4.55 -6.70
C PHE A 15 1.19 3.26 -7.43
N PRO A 16 1.60 2.09 -6.95
CA PRO A 16 1.28 0.83 -7.61
C PRO A 16 -0.23 0.63 -7.71
N ARG A 17 -0.73 0.27 -8.90
CA ARG A 17 -2.15 -0.07 -9.13
C ARG A 17 -2.33 -1.59 -9.16
N CYS A 18 -1.79 -2.27 -8.15
CA CYS A 18 -1.73 -3.73 -8.06
C CYS A 18 -2.59 -4.28 -6.91
N GLY A 19 -2.62 -5.61 -6.78
CA GLY A 19 -3.21 -6.31 -5.64
C GLY A 19 -2.40 -6.12 -4.37
N VAL A 20 -2.97 -6.54 -3.23
CA VAL A 20 -2.33 -6.40 -1.91
C VAL A 20 -1.02 -7.19 -1.79
N GLN A 21 -0.92 -8.37 -2.43
CA GLN A 21 0.29 -9.20 -2.43
C GLN A 21 1.46 -8.53 -3.16
N ASP A 22 1.21 -7.98 -4.35
CA ASP A 22 2.24 -7.26 -5.10
C ASP A 22 2.68 -6.00 -4.38
N LEU A 23 1.74 -5.29 -3.75
CA LEU A 23 2.06 -4.13 -2.91
C LEU A 23 2.94 -4.54 -1.73
N TRP A 24 2.61 -5.66 -1.06
CA TRP A 24 3.41 -6.21 0.03
C TRP A 24 4.84 -6.54 -0.42
N ARG A 25 5.00 -7.14 -1.60
CA ARG A 25 6.32 -7.39 -2.19
C ARG A 25 7.10 -6.09 -2.40
N GLN A 26 6.48 -5.10 -3.01
CA GLN A 26 7.12 -3.79 -3.25
C GLN A 26 7.41 -3.03 -1.95
N TRP A 27 6.61 -3.22 -0.90
CA TRP A 27 6.83 -2.63 0.42
C TRP A 27 8.16 -3.06 1.05
N TRP A 28 8.49 -4.36 0.95
CA TRP A 28 9.72 -4.92 1.53
C TRP A 28 10.93 -4.85 0.60
N ILE A 29 10.72 -5.07 -0.70
CA ILE A 29 11.80 -5.31 -1.66
C ILE A 29 12.01 -4.12 -2.60
N GLY A 30 10.94 -3.37 -2.91
CA GLY A 30 10.94 -2.36 -3.96
C GLY A 30 10.74 -2.95 -5.36
N ASP A 31 11.04 -2.15 -6.37
CA ASP A 31 11.06 -2.54 -7.79
C ASP A 31 12.46 -2.26 -8.34
N THR A 32 13.28 -3.32 -8.42
CA THR A 32 14.66 -3.21 -8.89
C THR A 32 14.76 -2.87 -10.37
N VAL A 33 13.75 -3.23 -11.18
CA VAL A 33 13.72 -2.95 -12.62
C VAL A 33 13.53 -1.45 -12.85
N ARG A 34 12.61 -0.84 -12.09
CA ARG A 34 12.34 0.61 -12.14
C ARG A 34 13.19 1.43 -11.18
N GLN A 35 14.15 0.80 -10.49
CA GLN A 35 15.01 1.42 -9.49
C GLN A 35 14.22 2.14 -8.37
N VAL A 36 13.08 1.57 -7.97
CA VAL A 36 12.28 2.05 -6.85
C VAL A 36 12.72 1.31 -5.59
N PRO A 37 13.13 2.00 -4.53
CA PRO A 37 13.50 1.35 -3.27
C PRO A 37 12.27 0.71 -2.61
N PRO A 38 12.45 -0.11 -1.56
CA PRO A 38 11.34 -0.60 -0.74
C PRO A 38 10.38 0.54 -0.37
N LEU A 39 9.09 0.38 -0.64
CA LEU A 39 8.13 1.48 -0.50
C LEU A 39 8.02 1.98 0.96
N ARG A 40 8.39 1.15 1.93
CA ARG A 40 8.51 1.52 3.36
C ARG A 40 9.50 2.64 3.63
N SER A 41 10.50 2.80 2.76
CA SER A 41 11.51 3.85 2.87
C SER A 41 11.07 5.19 2.28
N LEU A 42 9.93 5.24 1.56
CA LEU A 42 9.46 6.47 0.94
C LEU A 42 8.88 7.42 1.98
N GLU A 43 9.25 8.68 1.87
CA GLU A 43 8.71 9.77 2.66
C GLU A 43 7.74 10.62 1.84
N HIS A 44 7.02 11.52 2.51
CA HIS A 44 6.09 12.42 1.84
C HIS A 44 6.78 13.29 0.78
N VAL A 45 8.03 13.71 1.04
CA VAL A 45 8.81 14.52 0.09
C VAL A 45 9.09 13.77 -1.22
N ASP A 46 9.22 12.44 -1.17
CA ASP A 46 9.49 11.62 -2.35
C ASP A 46 8.29 11.54 -3.28
N VAL A 47 7.07 11.58 -2.73
CA VAL A 47 5.82 11.41 -3.50
C VAL A 47 5.07 12.71 -3.76
N LYS A 48 5.50 13.84 -3.19
CA LYS A 48 4.82 15.13 -3.32
C LYS A 48 4.69 15.59 -4.78
N HIS A 49 5.66 15.27 -5.62
CA HIS A 49 5.64 15.61 -7.05
C HIS A 49 4.43 15.00 -7.80
N LEU A 50 3.86 13.90 -7.28
CA LEU A 50 2.66 13.27 -7.83
C LEU A 50 1.43 14.18 -7.76
N ASP A 51 1.37 15.16 -6.87
CA ASP A 51 0.22 16.05 -6.78
C ASP A 51 0.10 16.98 -8.00
N ASN A 52 1.21 17.20 -8.72
CA ASN A 52 1.29 18.09 -9.88
C ASN A 52 1.22 17.36 -11.22
N LEU A 53 1.27 16.02 -11.20
CA LEU A 53 1.28 15.24 -12.42
C LEU A 53 -0.15 15.12 -12.99
N PRO A 54 -0.33 15.12 -14.32
CA PRO A 54 -1.64 14.86 -14.91
C PRO A 54 -2.15 13.49 -14.47
N LEU A 55 -3.48 13.37 -14.40
CA LEU A 55 -4.14 12.08 -14.21
C LEU A 55 -3.73 11.14 -15.34
N ALA A 56 -3.42 9.88 -15.01
CA ALA A 56 -3.22 8.88 -16.05
C ALA A 56 -4.57 8.57 -16.74
N ASP A 57 -4.55 8.10 -17.98
CA ASP A 57 -5.76 7.81 -18.77
C ASP A 57 -6.74 6.88 -18.04
N ASP A 58 -6.19 5.90 -17.32
CA ASP A 58 -6.94 4.94 -16.51
C ASP A 58 -7.34 5.48 -15.12
N GLU A 59 -6.87 6.65 -14.70
CA GLU A 59 -7.45 7.44 -13.60
C GLU A 59 -8.55 8.39 -14.06
N MET A 60 -8.55 8.78 -15.34
CA MET A 60 -9.60 9.61 -15.93
C MET A 60 -10.88 8.82 -16.19
N HIS A 61 -10.76 7.54 -16.55
CA HIS A 61 -11.90 6.67 -16.81
C HIS A 61 -12.83 6.57 -15.58
N GLY A 62 -14.01 7.20 -15.65
CA GLY A 62 -15.00 7.23 -14.58
C GLY A 62 -14.99 8.45 -13.67
N ARG A 63 -14.15 9.46 -13.91
CA ARG A 63 -14.24 10.77 -13.23
C ARG A 63 -15.15 11.71 -14.03
N THR A 64 -16.36 11.92 -13.54
CA THR A 64 -17.25 13.00 -14.02
C THR A 64 -16.68 14.36 -13.58
N GLU A 65 -16.82 15.38 -14.41
CA GLU A 65 -16.33 16.75 -14.15
C GLU A 65 -16.77 17.27 -12.76
N GLY A 66 -15.89 18.02 -12.09
CA GLY A 66 -16.16 18.63 -10.76
C GLY A 66 -15.27 18.10 -9.63
N TYR A 67 -15.80 17.99 -8.40
CA TYR A 67 -15.03 17.57 -7.21
C TYR A 67 -14.43 16.16 -7.34
N GLY A 68 -15.01 15.29 -8.17
CA GLY A 68 -14.47 13.96 -8.51
C GLY A 68 -13.24 13.98 -9.43
N ALA A 69 -12.95 15.12 -10.06
CA ALA A 69 -11.79 15.28 -10.95
C ALA A 69 -10.47 15.50 -10.20
N ARG A 70 -10.49 15.84 -8.90
CA ARG A 70 -9.26 16.10 -8.14
C ARG A 70 -8.56 14.81 -7.73
N ARG A 71 -7.26 14.69 -8.03
CA ARG A 71 -6.41 13.60 -7.54
C ARG A 71 -6.43 13.59 -6.01
N ARG A 72 -6.46 12.39 -5.41
CA ARG A 72 -6.26 12.24 -3.96
C ARG A 72 -4.82 12.64 -3.66
N LEU A 73 -4.63 13.51 -2.66
CA LEU A 73 -3.30 13.97 -2.26
C LEU A 73 -2.35 12.79 -2.03
N SER A 74 -1.16 12.88 -2.63
CA SER A 74 -0.08 11.90 -2.54
C SER A 74 0.21 11.49 -1.09
N LYS A 75 0.22 12.46 -0.17
CA LYS A 75 0.33 12.26 1.27
C LYS A 75 -0.72 11.30 1.82
N LYS A 76 -1.99 11.50 1.46
CA LYS A 76 -3.10 10.66 1.95
C LYS A 76 -2.97 9.23 1.42
N THR A 77 -2.61 9.08 0.14
CA THR A 77 -2.38 7.77 -0.48
C THR A 77 -1.20 7.05 0.18
N LEU A 78 -0.10 7.74 0.46
CA LEU A 78 1.04 7.19 1.22
C LEU A 78 0.62 6.77 2.64
N CYS A 79 -0.17 7.59 3.34
CA CYS A 79 -0.69 7.23 4.66
C CYS A 79 -1.55 5.97 4.65
N ASP A 80 -2.39 5.78 3.64
CA ASP A 80 -3.21 4.55 3.52
C ASP A 80 -2.36 3.33 3.20
N MET A 81 -1.39 3.47 2.30
CA MET A 81 -0.43 2.41 2.00
C MET A 81 0.31 2.00 3.28
N ARG A 82 0.87 2.96 4.03
CA ARG A 82 1.55 2.71 5.30
C ARG A 82 0.65 2.04 6.33
N PHE A 83 -0.59 2.52 6.48
CA PHE A 83 -1.55 1.92 7.39
C PHE A 83 -1.79 0.45 7.06
N LEU A 84 -2.10 0.13 5.80
CA LEU A 84 -2.39 -1.25 5.39
C LEU A 84 -1.15 -2.15 5.58
N MET A 85 0.02 -1.70 5.15
CA MET A 85 1.25 -2.50 5.26
C MET A 85 1.69 -2.71 6.72
N ASN A 86 1.54 -1.70 7.57
CA ASN A 86 1.86 -1.84 9.00
C ASN A 86 0.85 -2.76 9.69
N TRP A 87 -0.44 -2.61 9.41
CA TRP A 87 -1.47 -3.52 9.91
C TRP A 87 -1.21 -4.97 9.49
N MET A 88 -0.83 -5.22 8.23
CA MET A 88 -0.41 -6.54 7.77
C MET A 88 0.81 -7.04 8.54
N THR A 89 1.78 -6.16 8.77
CA THR A 89 3.00 -6.48 9.51
C THR A 89 2.70 -6.94 10.94
N GLU A 90 1.81 -6.22 11.64
CA GLU A 90 1.34 -6.59 12.98
C GLU A 90 0.65 -7.97 12.97
N ARG A 91 -0.17 -8.28 11.95
CA ARG A 91 -0.81 -9.60 11.82
C ARG A 91 0.19 -10.72 11.55
N VAL A 92 1.23 -10.46 10.77
CA VAL A 92 2.33 -11.42 10.53
C VAL A 92 3.13 -11.67 11.82
N GLU A 93 3.39 -10.63 12.60
CA GLU A 93 4.07 -10.71 13.89
C GLU A 93 3.23 -11.46 14.92
N ALA A 94 1.93 -11.16 15.02
CA ALA A 94 0.99 -11.86 15.89
C ALA A 94 0.86 -13.36 15.55
N ALA A 95 1.03 -13.72 14.28
CA ALA A 95 1.04 -15.11 13.84
C ALA A 95 2.41 -15.80 14.02
N GLY A 96 3.43 -15.10 14.51
CA GLY A 96 4.77 -15.67 14.73
C GLY A 96 5.57 -15.96 13.45
N HIS A 97 5.18 -15.38 12.32
CA HIS A 97 5.77 -15.66 11.00
C HIS A 97 6.70 -14.56 10.50
N ARG A 98 7.10 -13.61 11.36
CA ARG A 98 7.98 -12.51 10.94
C ARG A 98 9.40 -13.02 10.67
N GLU A 99 9.86 -12.83 9.43
CA GLU A 99 11.23 -13.11 9.02
C GLU A 99 12.09 -11.84 9.05
N ASN A 100 13.37 -11.99 9.43
CA ASN A 100 14.34 -10.88 9.45
C ASN A 100 14.96 -10.58 8.06
N ASN A 101 14.93 -11.56 7.15
CA ASN A 101 15.46 -11.42 5.80
C ASN A 101 14.38 -10.94 4.82
N THR A 102 14.73 -10.07 3.87
CA THR A 102 13.81 -9.50 2.87
C THR A 102 13.93 -10.16 1.50
N THR A 103 14.25 -11.46 1.44
CA THR A 103 14.20 -12.22 0.18
C THR A 103 12.76 -12.35 -0.32
N ILE A 104 12.59 -12.54 -1.63
CA ILE A 104 11.27 -12.73 -2.26
C ILE A 104 10.50 -13.85 -1.56
N SER A 105 11.12 -15.02 -1.39
CA SER A 105 10.46 -16.17 -0.75
C SER A 105 10.09 -15.92 0.71
N ALA A 106 10.91 -15.18 1.48
CA ALA A 106 10.57 -14.79 2.86
C ALA A 106 9.35 -13.87 2.88
N VAL A 107 9.34 -12.86 2.02
CA VAL A 107 8.24 -11.90 1.91
C VAL A 107 6.93 -12.56 1.47
N GLU A 108 7.01 -13.53 0.56
CA GLU A 108 5.87 -14.34 0.14
C GLU A 108 5.34 -15.24 1.25
N ARG A 109 6.21 -15.91 2.02
CA ARG A 109 5.78 -16.71 3.18
C ARG A 109 5.11 -15.86 4.25
N MET A 110 5.65 -14.69 4.55
CA MET A 110 4.99 -13.72 5.45
C MET A 110 3.61 -13.33 4.94
N PHE A 111 3.43 -13.14 3.63
CA PHE A 111 2.11 -12.83 3.08
C PHE A 111 1.14 -14.00 3.20
N LEU A 112 1.60 -15.22 2.85
CA LEU A 112 0.77 -16.42 2.86
C LEU A 112 0.20 -16.73 4.25
N SER A 113 0.93 -16.44 5.33
CA SER A 113 0.43 -16.65 6.69
C SER A 113 -0.81 -15.81 7.02
N ILE A 114 -0.97 -14.64 6.39
CA ILE A 114 -2.10 -13.73 6.59
C ILE A 114 -3.05 -13.66 5.39
N ALA A 115 -2.81 -14.44 4.32
CA ALA A 115 -3.59 -14.37 3.09
C ALA A 115 -5.09 -14.66 3.30
N HIS A 116 -5.41 -15.50 4.29
CA HIS A 116 -6.79 -15.80 4.70
C HIS A 116 -7.59 -14.57 5.14
N LEU A 117 -6.93 -13.49 5.62
CA LEU A 117 -7.58 -12.24 6.00
C LEU A 117 -8.15 -11.46 4.78
N PHE A 118 -7.73 -11.82 3.57
CA PHE A 118 -8.15 -11.21 2.32
C PHE A 118 -8.99 -12.15 1.45
N ALA A 119 -9.20 -13.40 1.89
CA ALA A 119 -9.87 -14.42 1.12
C ALA A 119 -11.39 -14.37 1.35
N ASP A 120 -12.06 -13.39 0.77
CA ASP A 120 -13.52 -13.34 0.76
C ASP A 120 -14.04 -13.48 -0.69
N GLY A 121 -14.08 -14.72 -1.17
CA GLY A 121 -14.65 -15.12 -2.46
C GLY A 121 -13.71 -15.08 -3.67
N ALA A 122 -14.07 -15.85 -4.72
CA ALA A 122 -13.27 -16.13 -5.92
C ALA A 122 -12.93 -14.93 -6.83
N ARG A 123 -13.29 -13.70 -6.44
CA ARG A 123 -13.02 -12.44 -7.19
C ARG A 123 -11.93 -11.57 -6.56
N ASP A 124 -11.33 -11.99 -5.44
CA ASP A 124 -10.51 -11.12 -4.58
C ASP A 124 -9.05 -10.97 -4.97
N SER A 125 -8.49 -11.88 -5.75
CA SER A 125 -7.11 -11.73 -6.27
C SER A 125 -6.94 -10.50 -7.17
N GLN A 126 -8.05 -9.90 -7.65
CA GLN A 126 -8.06 -8.69 -8.47
C GLN A 126 -8.35 -7.41 -7.66
N LYS A 127 -8.69 -7.51 -6.36
CA LYS A 127 -9.00 -6.31 -5.56
C LYS A 127 -7.73 -5.48 -5.37
N ARG A 128 -7.81 -4.22 -5.81
CA ARG A 128 -6.73 -3.25 -5.62
C ARG A 128 -6.53 -3.01 -4.12
N TRP A 129 -5.27 -2.85 -3.69
CA TRP A 129 -4.95 -2.55 -2.30
C TRP A 129 -5.70 -1.32 -1.76
N THR A 130 -6.01 -0.35 -2.63
CA THR A 130 -6.80 0.85 -2.30
C THR A 130 -8.21 0.53 -1.84
N SER A 131 -8.82 -0.54 -2.35
CA SER A 131 -10.13 -0.99 -1.89
C SER A 131 -10.00 -1.76 -0.57
N ILE A 132 -8.96 -2.60 -0.46
CA ILE A 132 -8.67 -3.39 0.74
C ILE A 132 -8.43 -2.49 1.96
N VAL A 133 -7.64 -1.41 1.82
CA VAL A 133 -7.37 -0.50 2.94
C VAL A 133 -8.65 0.12 3.51
N HIS A 134 -9.64 0.43 2.67
CA HIS A 134 -10.92 0.96 3.14
C HIS A 134 -11.72 -0.09 3.92
N THR A 135 -11.70 -1.35 3.48
CA THR A 135 -12.31 -2.46 4.21
C THR A 135 -11.63 -2.69 5.55
N VAL A 136 -10.30 -2.75 5.57
CA VAL A 136 -9.51 -2.97 6.80
C VAL A 136 -9.72 -1.83 7.79
N ARG A 137 -9.70 -0.56 7.36
CA ARG A 137 -9.98 0.57 8.27
C ARG A 137 -11.35 0.45 8.94
N ARG A 138 -12.37 0.04 8.19
CA ARG A 138 -13.71 -0.16 8.74
C ARG A 138 -13.74 -1.31 9.74
N ALA A 139 -13.09 -2.43 9.42
CA ALA A 139 -12.99 -3.57 10.31
C ALA A 139 -12.28 -3.21 11.62
N VAL A 140 -11.14 -2.51 11.56
CA VAL A 140 -10.39 -2.06 12.76
C VAL A 140 -11.23 -1.15 13.65
N VAL A 141 -12.00 -0.22 13.06
CA VAL A 141 -12.91 0.63 13.85
C VAL A 141 -13.98 -0.19 14.57
N VAL A 142 -14.51 -1.23 13.91
CA VAL A 142 -15.49 -2.15 14.51
C VAL A 142 -14.84 -3.01 15.61
N GLU A 143 -13.64 -3.55 15.39
CA GLU A 143 -12.86 -4.29 16.39
C GLU A 143 -12.62 -3.44 17.65
N GLN A 144 -12.18 -2.19 17.47
CA GLN A 144 -11.95 -1.23 18.56
C GLN A 144 -13.23 -0.87 19.31
N ALA A 145 -14.34 -0.64 18.58
CA ALA A 145 -15.64 -0.33 19.19
C ALA A 145 -16.20 -1.51 20.01
N ASN A 146 -15.87 -2.74 19.63
CA ASN A 146 -16.32 -3.97 20.31
C ASN A 146 -15.40 -4.40 21.46
N GLY A 147 -14.37 -3.62 21.81
CA GLY A 147 -13.45 -3.93 22.92
C GLY A 147 -12.54 -5.13 22.66
N ILE A 148 -12.45 -5.62 21.41
CA ILE A 148 -11.52 -6.68 21.03
C ILE A 148 -10.17 -6.01 20.76
N VAL A 149 -9.50 -5.59 21.82
CA VAL A 149 -8.11 -5.13 21.76
C VAL A 149 -7.24 -6.27 22.24
N LEU A 150 -6.52 -6.91 21.31
CA LEU A 150 -5.28 -7.58 21.69
C LEU A 150 -4.31 -6.46 22.06
N VAL A 151 -4.28 -6.14 23.35
CA VAL A 151 -3.24 -5.29 23.94
C VAL A 151 -1.95 -6.09 23.82
N ALA A 152 -1.02 -5.59 23.01
CA ALA A 152 0.39 -5.92 23.19
C ALA A 152 0.96 -4.85 24.13
N ASP A 153 1.36 -5.28 25.33
CA ASP A 153 2.17 -4.52 26.29
C ASP A 153 3.51 -4.09 25.68
#